data_AF-A0A0P4W6S8-F1
#
_entry.id   AF-A0A0P4W6S8-F1
#
_cell.length_a   1.000
_cell.length_b   1.000
_cell.length_c   1.000
_cell.angle_alpha   90.00
_cell.angle_beta   90.00
_cell.angle_gamma   90.00
#
_symmetry.space_group_name_H-M   'P 1'
#
loop_
_entity.id
_entity.type
_entity.pdbx_description
1 polymer ?
#
loop_
_entity_poly.entity_id
_entity_poly.type
_entity_poly.pdbx_seq_one_letter_code
_entity_poly.pdbx_strand_id
1 'polypeptide(L)'
;MPVNPRGGRSYIIHFEAFMTAVGADIDCLAGRFYWTDVRSSSIRSSKYDGTQRQPTVIQGNIGFPEDVAVDWISKNVYWTDSANDVVSVASIRDGKQRTIIKEGLVNPRGIAVHPGLGLLFWSDWNRLSPKIESSGLDGSDRQVIVSEDISLPNSLVVDYETDTLCWADAGTHKIECVSVRGGGRRVVSSGPLYPFGLTILGQNFFYTDWNDTKIHTVNRYSGVESASRAPPPGGSGKLYGIAAVPASCPPVSNFCALDDGGCPSSHLCLPNGNGGRTCACTDLALQDEGSRCSDFSY
;
A
#
# COMPACT_ATOMS: atom_id res chain seq x y z
N MET A 1 1.78 15.29 16.25
CA MET A 1 2.03 15.17 17.72
C MET A 1 1.64 16.49 18.40
N PRO A 2 1.21 16.52 19.67
CA PRO A 2 1.36 15.47 20.68
C PRO A 2 0.28 14.42 20.51
N VAL A 3 0.69 13.16 20.40
CA VAL A 3 -0.10 12.09 21.02
C VAL A 3 0.87 11.04 21.51
N ASN A 4 1.33 11.20 22.74
CA ASN A 4 1.57 10.02 23.56
C ASN A 4 1.45 10.35 25.05
N PRO A 5 0.53 9.70 25.78
CA PRO A 5 0.62 9.53 27.23
C PRO A 5 1.84 8.68 27.66
N ARG A 6 2.62 8.14 26.71
CA ARG A 6 3.76 7.24 26.93
C ARG A 6 4.97 7.52 26.01
N GLY A 7 5.56 8.71 26.08
CA GLY A 7 7.01 8.91 25.84
C GLY A 7 7.66 8.50 24.50
N GLY A 8 6.98 8.58 23.36
CA GLY A 8 7.61 8.35 22.04
C GLY A 8 8.28 9.61 21.45
N ARG A 9 9.43 9.47 20.76
CA ARG A 9 10.06 10.56 19.98
C ARG A 9 9.34 10.75 18.65
N SER A 10 9.06 11.99 18.25
CA SER A 10 8.59 12.35 16.91
C SER A 10 9.75 12.82 16.03
N TYR A 11 9.77 12.36 14.77
CA TYR A 11 10.72 12.81 13.77
C TYR A 11 9.97 13.47 12.60
N ILE A 12 10.50 14.59 12.10
CA ILE A 12 9.98 15.27 10.92
C ILE A 12 10.96 15.00 9.78
N ILE A 13 10.48 14.34 8.73
CA ILE A 13 11.25 14.12 7.51
C ILE A 13 10.97 15.30 6.59
N HIS A 14 11.91 16.24 6.53
CA HIS A 14 11.82 17.36 5.59
C HIS A 14 12.05 16.88 4.16
N PHE A 15 11.09 17.16 3.29
CA PHE A 15 11.17 16.94 1.85
C PHE A 15 11.66 18.20 1.14
N GLU A 16 12.21 18.03 -0.06
CA GLU A 16 12.61 19.14 -0.92
C GLU A 16 11.38 19.84 -1.49
N ALA A 17 11.49 21.13 -1.80
CA ALA A 17 10.33 21.98 -2.15
C ALA A 17 9.56 21.52 -3.41
N PHE A 18 10.19 20.74 -4.29
CA PHE A 18 9.56 20.21 -5.50
C PHE A 18 8.91 18.84 -5.32
N MET A 19 8.97 18.25 -4.12
CA MET A 19 8.41 16.92 -3.84
C MET A 19 6.94 17.01 -3.45
N THR A 20 6.18 15.94 -3.70
CA THR A 20 4.82 15.77 -3.20
C THR A 20 4.63 14.33 -2.76
N ALA A 21 4.81 14.09 -1.45
CA ALA A 21 4.59 12.79 -0.84
C ALA A 21 3.08 12.49 -0.74
N VAL A 22 2.63 11.36 -1.29
CA VAL A 22 1.21 10.98 -1.34
C VAL A 22 0.97 9.66 -0.62
N GLY A 23 1.46 8.56 -1.18
CA GLY A 23 1.38 7.22 -0.60
C GLY A 23 2.43 6.97 0.46
N ALA A 24 2.15 6.09 1.42
CA ALA A 24 3.06 5.81 2.51
C ALA A 24 2.85 4.43 3.14
N ASP A 25 3.94 3.68 3.33
CA ASP A 25 3.93 2.39 4.04
C ASP A 25 5.29 2.09 4.70
N ILE A 26 5.42 0.97 5.41
CA ILE A 26 6.61 0.63 6.20
C ILE A 26 7.11 -0.81 5.96
N ASP A 27 8.43 -0.97 5.99
CA ASP A 27 9.06 -2.25 6.32
C ASP A 27 9.31 -2.28 7.83
N CYS A 28 8.39 -2.90 8.57
CA CYS A 28 8.44 -2.98 10.02
C CYS A 28 9.61 -3.84 10.54
N LEU A 29 10.15 -4.79 9.74
CA LEU A 29 11.30 -5.60 10.13
C LEU A 29 12.60 -4.82 9.93
N ALA A 30 12.70 -4.02 8.88
CA ALA A 30 13.89 -3.22 8.58
C ALA A 30 13.89 -1.85 9.30
N GLY A 31 12.77 -1.45 9.90
CA GLY A 31 12.62 -0.14 10.53
C GLY A 31 12.64 1.00 9.52
N ARG A 32 12.04 0.77 8.34
CA ARG A 32 12.07 1.71 7.20
C ARG A 32 10.68 2.17 6.81
N PHE A 33 10.61 3.43 6.39
CA PHE A 33 9.44 4.09 5.85
C PHE A 33 9.63 4.29 4.34
N TYR A 34 8.57 4.08 3.58
CA TYR A 34 8.51 4.24 2.13
C TYR A 34 7.39 5.21 1.77
N TRP A 35 7.63 6.04 0.76
CA TRP A 35 6.60 6.95 0.25
C TRP A 35 6.71 7.13 -1.25
N THR A 36 5.57 7.38 -1.89
CA THR A 36 5.53 7.82 -3.29
C THR A 36 5.76 9.33 -3.36
N ASP A 37 6.53 9.78 -4.34
CA ASP A 37 6.66 11.19 -4.69
C ASP A 37 6.14 11.41 -6.11
N VAL A 38 4.93 11.94 -6.20
CA VAL A 38 4.20 12.09 -7.48
C VAL A 38 4.89 13.10 -8.40
N ARG A 39 5.52 14.14 -7.86
CA ARG A 39 6.18 15.17 -8.67
C ARG A 39 7.52 14.71 -9.25
N SER A 40 8.22 13.84 -8.55
CA SER A 40 9.51 13.30 -9.02
C SER A 40 9.39 11.89 -9.60
N SER A 41 8.16 11.37 -9.75
CA SER A 41 7.86 10.05 -10.30
C SER A 41 8.75 8.96 -9.71
N SER A 42 8.81 8.90 -8.38
CA SER A 42 9.71 7.99 -7.67
C SER A 42 9.10 7.42 -6.40
N ILE A 43 9.62 6.27 -5.98
CA ILE A 43 9.39 5.70 -4.64
C ILE A 43 10.67 5.88 -3.84
N ARG A 44 10.55 6.43 -2.63
CA ARG A 44 11.67 6.81 -1.78
C ARG A 44 11.60 6.12 -0.43
N SER A 45 12.72 6.10 0.29
CA SER A 45 12.78 5.47 1.61
C SER A 45 13.74 6.14 2.59
N SER A 46 13.48 5.98 3.88
CA SER A 46 14.40 6.34 4.96
C SER A 46 14.12 5.47 6.19
N LYS A 47 14.98 5.53 7.21
CA LYS A 47 14.62 5.03 8.54
C LYS A 47 13.52 5.90 9.17
N TYR A 48 12.83 5.39 10.17
CA TYR A 48 11.78 6.14 10.89
C TYR A 48 12.25 7.47 11.50
N ASP A 49 13.55 7.59 11.80
CA ASP A 49 14.16 8.81 12.30
C ASP A 49 14.59 9.80 11.19
N GLY A 50 14.33 9.45 9.92
CA GLY A 50 14.70 10.24 8.75
C GLY A 50 16.14 10.10 8.31
N THR A 51 16.95 9.26 8.98
CA THR A 51 18.33 8.92 8.57
C THR A 51 18.35 7.87 7.46
N GLN A 52 19.53 7.65 6.87
CA GLN A 52 19.74 6.67 5.79
C GLN A 52 18.71 6.82 4.66
N ARG A 53 18.51 8.08 4.23
CA ARG A 53 17.66 8.42 3.10
C ARG A 53 18.20 7.74 1.85
N GLN A 54 17.35 6.97 1.22
CA GLN A 54 17.54 6.46 -0.13
C GLN A 54 16.64 7.31 -1.01
N PRO A 55 17.20 8.35 -1.67
CA PRO A 55 16.43 9.33 -2.42
C PRO A 55 15.66 8.71 -3.59
N THR A 56 16.04 7.50 -3.99
CA THR A 56 15.36 6.66 -4.96
C THR A 56 15.53 5.21 -4.56
N VAL A 57 14.42 4.50 -4.34
CA VAL A 57 14.41 3.04 -4.26
C VAL A 57 14.11 2.49 -5.65
N ILE A 58 13.07 3.01 -6.32
CA ILE A 58 12.63 2.61 -7.66
C ILE A 58 12.55 3.83 -8.57
N GLN A 59 13.09 3.73 -9.79
CA GLN A 59 13.06 4.75 -10.84
C GLN A 59 12.94 4.12 -12.22
N GLY A 60 12.23 4.79 -13.12
CA GLY A 60 12.02 4.34 -14.51
C GLY A 60 10.62 3.77 -14.74
N ASN A 61 9.95 4.21 -15.81
CA ASN A 61 8.56 3.85 -16.16
C ASN A 61 7.54 4.10 -15.04
N ILE A 62 7.76 5.14 -14.23
CA ILE A 62 6.79 5.65 -13.25
C ILE A 62 6.26 6.98 -13.78
N GLY A 63 4.94 7.11 -13.85
CA GLY A 63 4.21 8.33 -14.16
C GLY A 63 3.76 9.01 -12.87
N PHE A 64 2.58 8.64 -12.36
CA PHE A 64 1.99 9.18 -11.12
C PHE A 64 1.75 8.07 -10.09
N PRO A 65 2.74 7.80 -9.21
CA PRO A 65 2.63 6.78 -8.17
C PRO A 65 1.71 7.27 -7.04
N GLU A 66 0.46 6.81 -7.02
CA GLU A 66 -0.59 7.29 -6.10
C GLU A 66 -0.39 6.74 -4.68
N ASP A 67 -0.11 5.45 -4.55
CA ASP A 67 0.09 4.78 -3.26
C ASP A 67 1.15 3.68 -3.33
N VAL A 68 1.63 3.22 -2.16
CA VAL A 68 2.66 2.20 -2.03
C VAL A 68 2.32 1.19 -0.95
N ALA A 69 2.60 -0.09 -1.19
CA ALA A 69 2.47 -1.16 -0.20
C ALA A 69 3.75 -2.00 -0.15
N VAL A 70 4.18 -2.38 1.05
CA VAL A 70 5.45 -3.08 1.29
C VAL A 70 5.17 -4.52 1.72
N ASP A 71 5.67 -5.47 0.95
CA ASP A 71 5.85 -6.85 1.41
C ASP A 71 7.16 -6.95 2.19
N TRP A 72 7.06 -6.80 3.51
CA TRP A 72 8.22 -6.86 4.41
C TRP A 72 8.80 -8.29 4.55
N ILE A 73 8.11 -9.33 4.05
CA ILE A 73 8.58 -10.72 4.07
C ILE A 73 9.44 -10.99 2.84
N SER A 74 8.88 -10.77 1.64
CA SER A 74 9.58 -11.02 0.37
C SER A 74 10.55 -9.89 0.00
N LYS A 75 10.49 -8.75 0.71
CA LYS A 75 11.29 -7.53 0.43
C LYS A 75 10.96 -6.93 -0.93
N ASN A 76 9.67 -6.84 -1.22
CA ASN A 76 9.14 -6.22 -2.43
C ASN A 76 8.30 -4.98 -2.07
N VAL A 77 8.27 -4.01 -2.98
CA VAL A 77 7.42 -2.83 -2.91
C VAL A 77 6.47 -2.83 -4.10
N TYR A 78 5.20 -2.58 -3.86
CA TYR A 78 4.13 -2.52 -4.85
C TYR A 78 3.60 -1.10 -4.92
N TRP A 79 3.19 -0.65 -6.11
CA TRP A 79 2.57 0.65 -6.28
C TRP A 79 1.53 0.67 -7.39
N THR A 80 0.59 1.59 -7.27
CA THR A 80 -0.37 1.96 -8.31
C THR A 80 0.14 3.20 -9.04
N ASP A 81 0.05 3.21 -10.36
CA ASP A 81 0.41 4.34 -11.21
C ASP A 81 -0.78 4.81 -12.03
N SER A 82 -1.34 5.97 -11.69
CA SER A 82 -2.55 6.50 -12.32
C SER A 82 -2.32 7.22 -13.65
N ALA A 83 -1.06 7.49 -14.02
CA ALA A 83 -0.74 8.05 -15.33
C ALA A 83 -0.55 6.95 -16.38
N ASN A 84 -0.07 5.78 -15.94
CA ASN A 84 0.18 4.65 -16.82
C ASN A 84 -0.92 3.57 -16.76
N ASP A 85 -1.88 3.70 -15.83
CA ASP A 85 -2.95 2.72 -15.59
C ASP A 85 -2.40 1.32 -15.27
N VAL A 86 -1.43 1.24 -14.36
CA VAL A 86 -0.76 -0.02 -13.99
C VAL A 86 -0.64 -0.23 -12.50
N VAL A 87 -0.47 -1.50 -12.12
CA VAL A 87 0.09 -1.91 -10.82
C VAL A 87 1.39 -2.65 -11.07
N SER A 88 2.43 -2.24 -10.35
CA SER A 88 3.79 -2.73 -10.55
C SER A 88 4.43 -3.11 -9.21
N VAL A 89 5.46 -3.93 -9.30
CA VAL A 89 6.23 -4.44 -8.17
C VAL A 89 7.71 -4.26 -8.43
N ALA A 90 8.49 -4.07 -7.38
CA ALA A 90 9.94 -4.09 -7.45
C ALA A 90 10.58 -4.65 -6.18
N SER A 91 11.74 -5.26 -6.35
CA SER A 91 12.59 -5.72 -5.25
C SER A 91 13.22 -4.54 -4.53
N ILE A 92 13.08 -4.49 -3.21
CA ILE A 92 13.72 -3.50 -2.34
C ILE A 92 15.25 -3.73 -2.30
N ARG A 93 15.71 -4.94 -2.62
CA ARG A 93 17.12 -5.35 -2.51
C ARG A 93 17.98 -4.76 -3.63
N ASP A 94 17.45 -4.75 -4.85
CA ASP A 94 18.21 -4.42 -6.06
C ASP A 94 17.44 -3.56 -7.08
N GLY A 95 16.21 -3.15 -6.77
CA GLY A 95 15.43 -2.22 -7.60
C GLY A 95 14.87 -2.84 -8.87
N LYS A 96 15.05 -4.14 -9.09
CA LYS A 96 14.46 -4.83 -10.24
C LYS A 96 12.95 -4.80 -10.16
N GLN A 97 12.29 -4.50 -11.27
CA GLN A 97 10.85 -4.25 -11.31
C GLN A 97 10.13 -5.03 -12.40
N ARG A 98 8.82 -5.14 -12.23
CA ARG A 98 7.88 -5.75 -13.18
C ARG A 98 6.52 -5.08 -13.05
N THR A 99 5.88 -4.79 -14.17
CA THR A 99 4.44 -4.48 -14.19
C THR A 99 3.62 -5.76 -14.16
N ILE A 100 2.74 -5.90 -13.16
CA ILE A 100 1.96 -7.13 -12.93
C ILE A 100 0.50 -7.00 -13.35
N ILE A 101 -0.07 -5.78 -13.32
CA ILE A 101 -1.41 -5.49 -13.86
C ILE A 101 -1.30 -4.34 -14.86
N LYS A 102 -1.72 -4.57 -16.10
CA LYS A 102 -1.56 -3.64 -17.25
C LYS A 102 -2.83 -3.32 -18.02
N GLU A 103 -3.95 -3.94 -17.67
CA GLU A 103 -5.20 -3.87 -18.43
C GLU A 103 -6.38 -3.63 -17.49
N GLY A 104 -7.44 -2.98 -17.96
CA GLY A 104 -8.69 -2.82 -17.21
C GLY A 104 -8.62 -1.88 -16.00
N LEU A 105 -7.53 -1.11 -15.88
CA LEU A 105 -7.33 -0.01 -14.94
C LEU A 105 -7.60 1.33 -15.65
N VAL A 106 -8.09 2.31 -14.93
CA VAL A 106 -8.29 3.69 -15.45
C VAL A 106 -7.83 4.73 -14.44
N ASN A 107 -8.09 4.52 -13.15
CA ASN A 107 -7.56 5.40 -12.11
C ASN A 107 -7.20 4.59 -10.85
N PRO A 108 -6.16 3.73 -10.91
CA PRO A 108 -5.71 3.00 -9.74
C PRO A 108 -5.19 3.96 -8.66
N ARG A 109 -5.52 3.73 -7.37
CA ARG A 109 -5.14 4.63 -6.27
C ARG A 109 -4.62 3.93 -5.03
N GLY A 110 -5.48 3.31 -4.22
CA GLY A 110 -5.05 2.67 -2.98
C GLY A 110 -4.46 1.30 -3.27
N ILE A 111 -3.49 0.88 -2.47
CA ILE A 111 -2.87 -0.44 -2.60
C ILE A 111 -2.56 -1.03 -1.23
N ALA A 112 -2.77 -2.34 -1.07
CA ALA A 112 -2.43 -3.07 0.15
C ALA A 112 -1.98 -4.48 -0.19
N VAL A 113 -1.12 -5.06 0.65
CA VAL A 113 -0.63 -6.43 0.50
C VAL A 113 -0.97 -7.27 1.72
N HIS A 114 -1.18 -8.57 1.51
CA HIS A 114 -1.20 -9.57 2.57
C HIS A 114 -0.11 -10.62 2.33
N PRO A 115 1.14 -10.40 2.80
CA PRO A 115 2.27 -11.28 2.50
C PRO A 115 2.05 -12.75 2.90
N GLY A 116 1.36 -12.99 4.02
CA GLY A 116 1.08 -14.35 4.51
C GLY A 116 0.10 -15.16 3.67
N LEU A 117 -0.87 -14.51 3.02
CA LEU A 117 -1.82 -15.14 2.11
C LEU A 117 -1.38 -14.99 0.65
N GLY A 118 -0.35 -14.18 0.39
CA GLY A 118 0.13 -13.89 -0.95
C GLY A 118 -0.85 -13.08 -1.79
N LEU A 119 -1.66 -12.23 -1.17
CA LEU A 119 -2.69 -11.43 -1.84
C LEU A 119 -2.28 -9.97 -2.01
N LEU A 120 -2.64 -9.40 -3.14
CA LEU A 120 -2.57 -7.98 -3.49
C LEU A 120 -3.98 -7.42 -3.56
N PHE A 121 -4.15 -6.16 -3.17
CA PHE A 121 -5.41 -5.41 -3.30
C PHE A 121 -5.14 -4.03 -3.84
N TRP A 122 -5.99 -3.54 -4.74
CA TRP A 122 -5.95 -2.15 -5.19
C TRP A 122 -7.34 -1.59 -5.42
N SER A 123 -7.47 -0.27 -5.28
CA SER A 123 -8.67 0.46 -5.64
C SER A 123 -8.50 1.12 -7.00
N ASP A 124 -9.59 1.19 -7.77
CA ASP A 124 -9.69 1.98 -8.99
C ASP A 124 -10.94 2.86 -8.87
N TRP A 125 -10.73 4.19 -8.91
CA TRP A 125 -11.81 5.17 -8.75
C TRP A 125 -12.39 5.65 -10.07
N ASN A 126 -12.22 4.89 -11.17
CA ASN A 126 -12.89 5.14 -12.44
C ASN A 126 -14.35 5.56 -12.22
N ARG A 127 -14.69 6.81 -12.56
CA ARG A 127 -16.02 7.38 -12.29
C ARG A 127 -17.18 6.59 -12.90
N LEU A 128 -16.92 5.80 -13.94
CA LEU A 128 -17.92 4.98 -14.61
C LEU A 128 -18.05 3.58 -14.01
N SER A 129 -17.01 3.07 -13.35
CA SER A 129 -16.96 1.71 -12.81
C SER A 129 -15.96 1.62 -11.66
N PRO A 130 -16.20 2.32 -10.52
CA PRO A 130 -15.30 2.28 -9.38
C PRO A 130 -15.32 0.88 -8.77
N LYS A 131 -14.15 0.39 -8.35
CA LYS A 131 -14.01 -0.98 -7.85
C LYS A 131 -12.80 -1.15 -6.93
N ILE A 132 -12.83 -2.21 -6.14
CA ILE A 132 -11.66 -2.77 -5.45
C ILE A 132 -11.46 -4.18 -5.97
N GLU A 133 -10.21 -4.47 -6.33
CA GLU A 133 -9.81 -5.74 -6.92
C GLU A 133 -8.72 -6.39 -6.06
N SER A 134 -8.49 -7.68 -6.32
CA SER A 134 -7.44 -8.47 -5.73
C SER A 134 -6.79 -9.39 -6.75
N SER A 135 -5.58 -9.84 -6.45
CA SER A 135 -4.85 -10.89 -7.18
C SER A 135 -3.87 -11.58 -6.22
N GLY A 136 -3.17 -12.60 -6.70
CA GLY A 136 -1.88 -12.98 -6.12
C GLY A 136 -0.90 -11.80 -6.16
N LEU A 137 0.15 -11.83 -5.33
CA LEU A 137 1.23 -10.83 -5.37
C LEU A 137 2.03 -10.87 -6.68
N ASP A 138 1.90 -11.95 -7.47
CA ASP A 138 2.42 -12.06 -8.83
C ASP A 138 1.47 -11.52 -9.92
N GLY A 139 0.29 -11.05 -9.54
CA GLY A 139 -0.78 -10.57 -10.44
C GLY A 139 -1.72 -11.67 -10.96
N SER A 140 -1.51 -12.94 -10.58
CA SER A 140 -2.39 -14.06 -10.98
C SER A 140 -3.74 -14.02 -10.26
N ASP A 141 -4.72 -14.78 -10.75
CA ASP A 141 -6.05 -14.93 -10.14
C ASP A 141 -6.74 -13.60 -9.79
N ARG A 142 -6.65 -12.63 -10.71
CA ARG A 142 -7.29 -11.32 -10.55
C ARG A 142 -8.81 -11.45 -10.43
N GLN A 143 -9.37 -10.79 -9.42
CA GLN A 143 -10.81 -10.79 -9.12
C GLN A 143 -11.28 -9.41 -8.65
N VAL A 144 -12.55 -9.08 -8.93
CA VAL A 144 -13.22 -7.92 -8.35
C VAL A 144 -13.84 -8.32 -7.01
N ILE A 145 -13.50 -7.61 -5.93
CA ILE A 145 -14.02 -7.89 -4.57
C ILE A 145 -15.17 -6.94 -4.22
N VAL A 146 -15.11 -5.68 -4.69
CA VAL A 146 -16.17 -4.68 -4.47
C VAL A 146 -16.40 -3.89 -5.75
N SER A 147 -17.66 -3.80 -6.18
CA SER A 147 -18.08 -3.03 -7.37
C SER A 147 -19.41 -2.28 -7.19
N GLU A 148 -20.04 -2.40 -6.03
CA GLU A 148 -21.33 -1.78 -5.71
C GLU A 148 -21.19 -0.85 -4.50
N ASP A 149 -22.05 0.16 -4.37
CA ASP A 149 -22.03 1.15 -3.27
C ASP A 149 -20.59 1.66 -2.98
N ILE A 150 -19.85 1.97 -4.04
CA ILE A 150 -18.46 2.41 -4.01
C ILE A 150 -18.31 3.56 -5.01
N SER A 151 -17.51 4.57 -4.69
CA SER A 151 -17.36 5.75 -5.55
C SER A 151 -15.95 6.30 -5.65
N LEU A 152 -15.34 6.69 -4.53
CA LEU A 152 -13.97 7.21 -4.50
C LEU A 152 -13.14 6.46 -3.44
N PRO A 153 -12.89 5.15 -3.65
CA PRO A 153 -12.07 4.36 -2.73
C PRO A 153 -10.63 4.86 -2.77
N ASN A 154 -10.18 5.46 -1.67
CA ASN A 154 -8.84 6.01 -1.53
C ASN A 154 -7.88 4.97 -0.99
N SER A 155 -7.42 5.08 0.26
CA SER A 155 -6.45 4.16 0.85
C SER A 155 -7.10 2.83 1.25
N LEU A 156 -6.34 1.74 1.09
CA LEU A 156 -6.68 0.38 1.49
C LEU A 156 -5.76 -0.07 2.62
N VAL A 157 -6.28 -0.85 3.56
CA VAL A 157 -5.47 -1.50 4.61
C VAL A 157 -5.96 -2.90 4.91
N VAL A 158 -5.03 -3.78 5.25
CA VAL A 158 -5.34 -5.15 5.67
C VAL A 158 -5.28 -5.23 7.19
N ASP A 159 -6.34 -5.75 7.79
CA ASP A 159 -6.34 -6.19 9.17
C ASP A 159 -5.90 -7.65 9.25
N TYR A 160 -4.62 -7.86 9.52
CA TYR A 160 -4.01 -9.19 9.61
C TYR A 160 -4.51 -10.05 10.77
N GLU A 161 -5.23 -9.48 11.74
CA GLU A 161 -5.82 -10.27 12.84
C GLU A 161 -7.14 -10.92 12.43
N THR A 162 -7.84 -10.34 11.45
CA THR A 162 -9.19 -10.78 11.05
C THR A 162 -9.29 -11.16 9.59
N ASP A 163 -8.19 -11.09 8.84
CA ASP A 163 -8.14 -11.30 7.38
C ASP A 163 -9.23 -10.47 6.68
N THR A 164 -9.29 -9.17 7.01
CA THR A 164 -10.20 -8.22 6.38
C THR A 164 -9.46 -7.11 5.65
N LEU A 165 -9.99 -6.72 4.49
CA LEU A 165 -9.58 -5.55 3.74
C LEU A 165 -10.52 -4.40 4.11
N CYS A 166 -9.95 -3.26 4.49
CA CYS A 166 -10.71 -2.06 4.84
C CYS A 166 -10.29 -0.87 3.99
N TRP A 167 -11.21 0.04 3.72
CA TRP A 167 -10.96 1.21 2.88
C TRP A 167 -11.73 2.43 3.35
N ALA A 168 -11.20 3.60 2.98
CA ALA A 168 -11.87 4.88 3.09
C ALA A 168 -12.43 5.29 1.73
N ASP A 169 -13.75 5.53 1.65
CA ASP A 169 -14.42 5.99 0.44
C ASP A 169 -14.88 7.44 0.60
N ALA A 170 -14.28 8.34 -0.17
CA ALA A 170 -14.62 9.77 -0.13
C ALA A 170 -15.89 10.14 -0.89
N GLY A 171 -16.39 9.26 -1.75
CA GLY A 171 -17.62 9.49 -2.51
C GLY A 171 -18.85 8.95 -1.79
N THR A 172 -18.72 7.88 -1.01
CA THR A 172 -19.82 7.34 -0.18
C THR A 172 -19.75 7.80 1.28
N HIS A 173 -18.69 8.50 1.68
CA HIS A 173 -18.48 9.05 3.03
C HIS A 173 -18.45 7.98 4.13
N LYS A 174 -17.80 6.85 3.82
CA LYS A 174 -17.74 5.67 4.69
C LYS A 174 -16.31 5.16 4.86
N ILE A 175 -16.09 4.50 6.00
CA ILE A 175 -15.02 3.53 6.17
C ILE A 175 -15.67 2.17 6.25
N GLU A 176 -15.21 1.23 5.43
CA GLU A 176 -15.82 -0.08 5.29
C GLU A 176 -14.75 -1.17 5.34
N CYS A 177 -15.18 -2.38 5.65
CA CYS A 177 -14.35 -3.57 5.62
C CYS A 177 -15.08 -4.74 4.95
N VAL A 178 -14.33 -5.62 4.33
CA VAL A 178 -14.78 -6.88 3.71
C VAL A 178 -13.76 -7.97 4.02
N SER A 179 -14.15 -9.25 4.01
CA SER A 179 -13.14 -10.31 4.08
C SER A 179 -12.19 -10.21 2.89
N VAL A 180 -10.90 -10.52 3.10
CA VAL A 180 -9.91 -10.61 2.00
C VAL A 180 -10.27 -11.64 0.94
N ARG A 181 -11.18 -12.58 1.25
CA ARG A 181 -11.75 -13.56 0.30
C ARG A 181 -13.09 -13.13 -0.30
N GLY A 182 -13.52 -11.90 -0.05
CA GLY A 182 -14.84 -11.39 -0.40
C GLY A 182 -15.93 -11.79 0.59
N GLY A 183 -17.04 -11.05 0.54
CA GLY A 183 -18.18 -11.23 1.44
C GLY A 183 -17.97 -10.64 2.84
N GLY A 184 -19.04 -10.63 3.63
CA GLY A 184 -19.02 -10.06 4.98
C GLY A 184 -18.75 -8.55 5.03
N ARG A 185 -19.10 -7.82 3.96
CA ARG A 185 -18.93 -6.37 3.89
C ARG A 185 -19.71 -5.69 5.01
N ARG A 186 -19.05 -4.78 5.73
CA ARG A 186 -19.65 -3.98 6.80
C ARG A 186 -19.15 -2.55 6.77
N VAL A 187 -20.02 -1.63 7.15
CA VAL A 187 -19.66 -0.24 7.41
C VAL A 187 -19.12 -0.13 8.84
N VAL A 188 -17.93 0.47 8.98
CA VAL A 188 -17.29 0.74 10.28
C VAL A 188 -17.66 2.13 10.77
N SER A 189 -17.58 3.13 9.90
CA SER A 189 -17.94 4.52 10.21
C SER A 189 -18.62 5.17 9.01
N SER A 190 -19.53 6.09 9.31
CA SER A 190 -20.22 6.94 8.34
C SER A 190 -20.07 8.39 8.79
N GLY A 191 -19.83 9.31 7.86
CA GLY A 191 -19.64 10.73 8.17
C GLY A 191 -18.29 11.35 7.76
N PRO A 192 -17.18 10.60 7.54
CA PRO A 192 -15.98 11.18 6.95
C PRO A 192 -16.31 11.87 5.62
N LEU A 193 -15.91 13.13 5.45
CA LEU A 193 -16.32 13.91 4.29
C LEU A 193 -15.37 13.72 3.11
N TYR A 194 -14.07 13.81 3.33
CA TYR A 194 -13.06 13.55 2.30
C TYR A 194 -11.90 12.72 2.87
N PRO A 195 -12.17 11.50 3.37
CA PRO A 195 -11.14 10.63 3.91
C PRO A 195 -10.16 10.22 2.81
N PHE A 196 -8.86 10.26 3.09
CA PHE A 196 -7.81 9.93 2.12
C PHE A 196 -6.97 8.74 2.56
N GLY A 197 -6.11 8.92 3.56
CA GLY A 197 -5.27 7.87 4.12
C GLY A 197 -5.99 7.10 5.22
N LEU A 198 -5.70 5.81 5.38
CA LEU A 198 -6.24 4.94 6.41
C LEU A 198 -5.12 4.05 6.96
N THR A 199 -5.08 3.79 8.26
CA THR A 199 -4.15 2.84 8.90
C THR A 199 -4.75 2.22 10.16
N ILE A 200 -4.18 1.09 10.59
CA ILE A 200 -4.61 0.35 11.78
C ILE A 200 -3.51 0.44 12.84
N LEU A 201 -3.88 0.75 14.08
CA LEU A 201 -2.99 0.58 15.23
C LEU A 201 -3.80 0.15 16.45
N GLY A 202 -3.56 -1.08 16.90
CA GLY A 202 -4.35 -1.70 17.98
C GLY A 202 -5.81 -1.83 17.58
N GLN A 203 -6.72 -1.35 18.43
CA GLN A 203 -8.17 -1.47 18.21
C GLN A 203 -8.78 -0.34 17.36
N ASN A 204 -7.96 0.52 16.76
CA ASN A 204 -8.44 1.72 16.09
C ASN A 204 -7.95 1.80 14.66
N PHE A 205 -8.84 2.30 13.79
CA PHE A 205 -8.43 2.95 12.56
C PHE A 205 -8.03 4.40 12.84
N PHE A 206 -7.03 4.85 12.09
CA PHE A 206 -6.66 6.25 11.98
C PHE A 206 -6.79 6.64 10.51
N TYR A 207 -7.46 7.76 10.23
CA TYR A 207 -7.62 8.25 8.86
C TYR A 207 -7.37 9.75 8.76
N THR A 208 -6.90 10.18 7.60
CA THR A 208 -6.75 11.60 7.27
C THR A 208 -7.99 12.08 6.53
N ASP A 209 -8.50 13.27 6.85
CA ASP A 209 -9.65 13.87 6.15
C ASP A 209 -9.27 15.25 5.61
N TRP A 210 -9.46 15.45 4.30
CA TRP A 210 -9.16 16.72 3.64
C TRP A 210 -10.15 17.84 3.98
N ASN A 211 -11.32 17.49 4.53
CA ASN A 211 -12.32 18.47 4.93
C ASN A 211 -11.82 19.39 6.05
N ASP A 212 -11.29 18.79 7.12
CA ASP A 212 -10.82 19.53 8.30
C ASP A 212 -9.31 19.42 8.51
N THR A 213 -8.61 18.71 7.63
CA THR A 213 -7.15 18.52 7.65
C THR A 213 -6.68 17.91 8.98
N LYS A 214 -7.42 16.93 9.49
CA LYS A 214 -7.07 16.23 10.73
C LYS A 214 -6.85 14.75 10.53
N ILE A 215 -6.22 14.15 11.53
CA ILE A 215 -6.14 12.71 11.72
C ILE A 215 -7.22 12.32 12.71
N HIS A 216 -8.20 11.57 12.25
CA HIS A 216 -9.31 11.07 13.06
C HIS A 216 -8.99 9.67 13.61
N THR A 217 -9.75 9.23 14.59
CA THR A 217 -9.58 7.92 15.22
C THR A 217 -10.95 7.31 15.43
N VAL A 218 -11.13 6.08 14.95
CA VAL A 218 -12.38 5.34 15.13
C VAL A 218 -12.07 3.91 15.58
N ASN A 219 -12.81 3.42 16.56
CA ASN A 219 -12.66 2.05 17.01
C ASN A 219 -13.13 1.09 15.91
N ARG A 220 -12.26 0.15 15.49
CA ARG A 220 -12.51 -0.69 14.31
C ARG A 220 -13.67 -1.68 14.45
N TYR A 221 -14.11 -1.93 15.69
CA TYR A 221 -15.19 -2.86 15.99
C TYR A 221 -16.51 -2.16 16.23
N SER A 222 -16.50 -1.15 17.10
CA SER A 222 -17.72 -0.44 17.53
C SER A 222 -18.10 0.75 16.64
N GLY A 223 -17.20 1.24 15.79
CA GLY A 223 -17.42 2.44 14.98
C GLY A 223 -17.43 3.74 15.79
N VAL A 224 -17.12 3.69 17.09
CA VAL A 224 -17.11 4.87 17.96
C VAL A 224 -15.89 5.74 17.65
N GLU A 225 -16.15 6.98 17.26
CA GLU A 225 -15.12 7.99 17.04
C GLU A 225 -14.55 8.52 18.36
N SER A 226 -13.26 8.86 18.32
CA SER A 226 -12.52 9.49 19.40
C SER A 226 -11.99 10.85 18.96
N ALA A 227 -11.37 11.59 19.89
CA ALA A 227 -10.84 12.92 19.61
C ALA A 227 -9.86 12.92 18.42
N SER A 228 -10.18 13.74 17.41
CA SER A 228 -9.32 14.03 16.28
C SER A 228 -8.02 14.74 16.70
N ARG A 229 -6.99 14.63 15.85
CA ARG A 229 -5.65 15.16 16.09
C ARG A 229 -5.27 16.11 14.97
N ALA A 230 -4.77 17.28 15.34
CA ALA A 230 -4.16 18.20 14.38
C ALA A 230 -2.86 17.61 13.79
N PRO A 231 -2.49 18.03 12.56
CA PRO A 231 -1.22 17.63 11.96
C PRO A 231 -0.03 18.16 12.77
N PRO A 232 1.17 17.59 12.57
CA PRO A 232 2.39 18.12 13.18
C PRO A 232 2.63 19.60 12.85
N PRO A 233 3.22 20.39 13.77
CA PRO A 233 3.58 21.78 13.51
C PRO A 233 4.43 21.94 12.25
N GLY A 234 4.10 22.93 11.42
CA GLY A 234 4.77 23.17 10.13
C GLY A 234 4.17 22.39 8.94
N GLY A 235 3.24 21.46 9.17
CA GLY A 235 2.42 20.89 8.12
C GLY A 235 1.33 21.88 7.69
N SER A 236 1.34 22.28 6.43
CA SER A 236 0.27 23.04 5.79
C SER A 236 -0.32 22.26 4.62
N GLY A 237 -1.61 22.43 4.35
CA GLY A 237 -2.29 21.75 3.25
C GLY A 237 -2.83 20.37 3.60
N LYS A 238 -3.19 19.61 2.57
CA LYS A 238 -3.89 18.32 2.68
C LYS A 238 -3.00 17.24 3.31
N LEU A 239 -3.61 16.41 4.16
CA LEU A 239 -2.97 15.20 4.69
C LEU A 239 -3.27 14.02 3.77
N TYR A 240 -2.22 13.44 3.17
CA TYR A 240 -2.32 12.30 2.27
C TYR A 240 -2.25 10.98 3.05
N GLY A 241 -1.38 10.05 2.64
CA GLY A 241 -1.19 8.74 3.25
C GLY A 241 -0.76 8.79 4.71
N ILE A 242 -1.11 7.75 5.45
CA ILE A 242 -0.75 7.55 6.85
C ILE A 242 -0.37 6.10 7.06
N ALA A 243 0.75 5.86 7.73
CA ALA A 243 1.19 4.51 8.11
C ALA A 243 1.46 4.46 9.61
N ALA A 244 0.93 3.43 10.27
CA ALA A 244 1.20 3.17 11.67
C ALA A 244 2.47 2.32 11.83
N VAL A 245 3.30 2.63 12.83
CA VAL A 245 4.44 1.79 13.21
C VAL A 245 4.00 0.88 14.37
N PRO A 246 3.75 -0.42 14.13
CA PRO A 246 3.34 -1.33 15.19
C PRO A 246 4.53 -1.67 16.11
N ALA A 247 4.23 -2.18 17.31
CA ALA A 247 5.27 -2.64 18.24
C ALA A 247 6.02 -3.87 17.72
N SER A 248 5.35 -4.70 16.93
CA SER A 248 5.91 -5.85 16.23
C SER A 248 5.21 -6.01 14.88
N CYS A 249 5.91 -6.51 13.88
CA CYS A 249 5.28 -6.90 12.62
C CYS A 249 4.23 -7.99 12.82
N PRO A 250 3.19 -8.06 11.97
CA PRO A 250 2.33 -9.22 11.90
C PRO A 250 3.16 -10.50 11.69
N PRO A 251 2.93 -11.58 12.48
CA PRO A 251 3.75 -12.79 12.46
C PRO A 251 3.35 -13.71 11.30
N VAL A 252 3.60 -13.25 10.07
CA VAL A 252 3.31 -13.99 8.84
C VAL A 252 4.60 -14.44 8.16
N SER A 253 4.51 -15.45 7.30
CA SER A 253 5.60 -15.93 6.45
C SER A 253 5.05 -16.36 5.10
N ASN A 254 5.92 -16.50 4.10
CA ASN A 254 5.55 -16.96 2.77
C ASN A 254 6.71 -17.71 2.09
N PHE A 255 6.45 -18.23 0.89
CA PHE A 255 7.41 -19.04 0.14
C PHE A 255 8.65 -18.29 -0.36
N CYS A 256 8.68 -16.96 -0.25
CA CYS A 256 9.81 -16.11 -0.62
C CYS A 256 10.65 -15.67 0.59
N ALA A 257 10.23 -16.01 1.82
CA ALA A 257 10.89 -15.58 3.05
C ALA A 257 12.33 -16.10 3.20
N LEU A 258 12.60 -17.31 2.66
CA LEU A 258 13.89 -17.97 2.72
C LEU A 258 14.50 -18.05 1.33
N ASP A 259 15.76 -17.62 1.21
CA ASP A 259 16.57 -17.69 -0.01
C ASP A 259 15.86 -17.14 -1.27
N ASP A 260 15.04 -16.10 -1.10
CA ASP A 260 14.21 -15.51 -2.17
C ASP A 260 13.39 -16.57 -2.93
N GLY A 261 12.92 -17.61 -2.22
CA GLY A 261 12.22 -18.73 -2.81
C GLY A 261 13.05 -19.53 -3.83
N GLY A 262 14.37 -19.48 -3.77
CA GLY A 262 15.25 -20.11 -4.76
C GLY A 262 15.04 -19.55 -6.17
N CYS A 263 14.48 -18.34 -6.31
CA CYS A 263 14.34 -17.71 -7.61
C CYS A 263 15.71 -17.28 -8.15
N PRO A 264 15.96 -17.42 -9.47
CA PRO A 264 17.17 -16.92 -10.09
C PRO A 264 17.28 -15.40 -9.93
N SER A 265 18.51 -14.87 -10.00
CA SER A 265 18.75 -13.44 -9.88
C SER A 265 18.12 -12.59 -11.00
N SER A 266 17.67 -13.18 -12.11
CA SER A 266 16.91 -12.51 -13.17
C SER A 266 15.43 -12.30 -12.85
N HIS A 267 14.95 -12.88 -11.74
CA HIS A 267 13.54 -12.94 -11.37
C HIS A 267 13.27 -12.21 -10.04
N LEU A 268 12.00 -11.92 -9.82
CA LEU A 268 11.41 -11.56 -8.54
C LEU A 268 10.74 -12.81 -7.95
N CYS A 269 10.85 -13.01 -6.65
CA CYS A 269 10.01 -13.97 -5.95
C CYS A 269 8.70 -13.32 -5.48
N LEU A 270 7.57 -13.78 -6.02
CA LEU A 270 6.24 -13.23 -5.75
C LEU A 270 5.30 -14.33 -5.26
N PRO A 271 4.73 -14.26 -4.04
CA PRO A 271 3.71 -15.22 -3.60
C PRO A 271 2.48 -15.21 -4.52
N ASN A 272 1.93 -16.38 -4.83
CA ASN A 272 0.90 -16.52 -5.89
C ASN A 272 -0.54 -16.59 -5.37
N GLY A 273 -0.80 -16.25 -4.10
CA GLY A 273 -2.15 -16.33 -3.51
C GLY A 273 -2.67 -17.74 -3.19
N ASN A 274 -2.01 -18.79 -3.70
CA ASN A 274 -2.48 -20.18 -3.64
C ASN A 274 -1.62 -21.08 -2.74
N GLY A 275 -0.89 -20.48 -1.79
CA GLY A 275 0.05 -21.21 -0.95
C GLY A 275 1.30 -21.65 -1.69
N GLY A 276 1.77 -20.84 -2.64
CA GLY A 276 3.01 -21.04 -3.39
C GLY A 276 3.67 -19.72 -3.77
N ARG A 277 4.54 -19.75 -4.77
CA ARG A 277 5.23 -18.58 -5.32
C ARG A 277 5.44 -18.69 -6.83
N THR A 278 5.66 -17.55 -7.46
CA THR A 278 6.07 -17.41 -8.84
C THR A 278 7.43 -16.71 -8.87
N CYS A 279 8.39 -17.31 -9.55
CA CYS A 279 9.60 -16.62 -9.98
C CYS A 279 9.28 -15.88 -11.26
N ALA A 280 9.16 -14.55 -11.16
CA ALA A 280 8.65 -13.68 -12.19
C ALA A 280 9.80 -12.90 -12.86
N CYS A 281 9.94 -13.00 -14.18
CA CYS A 281 10.92 -12.23 -14.94
C CYS A 281 10.73 -10.72 -14.73
N THR A 282 11.85 -10.02 -14.64
CA THR A 282 11.89 -8.56 -14.55
C THR A 282 11.70 -7.93 -15.92
N ASP A 283 11.23 -6.68 -15.96
CA ASP A 283 11.02 -5.97 -17.24
C ASP A 283 12.33 -5.88 -18.05
N LEU A 284 13.47 -5.69 -17.38
CA LEU A 284 14.79 -5.69 -18.02
C LEU A 284 15.13 -7.05 -18.64
N ALA A 285 14.89 -8.14 -17.91
CA ALA A 285 15.14 -9.49 -18.43
C ALA A 285 14.23 -9.83 -19.61
N LEU A 286 13.04 -9.23 -19.70
CA LEU A 286 12.14 -9.40 -20.85
C LEU A 286 12.56 -8.57 -22.08
N GLN A 287 13.35 -7.51 -21.89
CA GLN A 287 13.81 -6.62 -22.96
C GLN A 287 15.17 -7.02 -23.56
N ASP A 288 15.96 -7.84 -22.87
CA ASP A 288 17.29 -8.25 -23.32
C ASP A 288 17.21 -9.28 -24.46
N GLU A 289 17.59 -8.88 -25.68
CA GLU A 289 17.55 -9.75 -26.87
C GLU A 289 18.55 -10.91 -26.73
N GLY A 290 18.04 -12.09 -26.37
CA GLY A 290 18.83 -13.31 -26.10
C GLY A 290 18.57 -13.92 -24.72
N SER A 291 17.92 -13.17 -23.84
CA SER A 291 17.36 -13.68 -22.59
C SER A 291 16.32 -14.77 -22.86
N ARG A 292 16.46 -15.92 -22.18
CA ARG A 292 15.45 -16.99 -22.13
C ARG A 292 14.63 -16.94 -20.84
N CYS A 293 14.46 -15.75 -20.27
CA CYS A 293 13.72 -15.61 -19.03
C CYS A 293 12.26 -16.04 -19.26
N SER A 294 11.79 -16.98 -18.44
CA SER A 294 10.39 -17.39 -18.39
C SER A 294 9.94 -17.46 -16.94
N ASP A 295 8.67 -17.17 -16.71
CA ASP A 295 8.05 -17.30 -15.40
C ASP A 295 7.82 -18.77 -15.08
N PHE A 296 7.92 -19.12 -13.80
CA PHE A 296 7.56 -20.44 -13.31
C PHE A 296 7.07 -20.37 -11.86
N SER A 297 6.09 -21.21 -11.54
CA SER A 297 5.44 -21.23 -10.24
C SER A 297 5.65 -22.57 -9.53
N TYR A 298 5.71 -22.54 -8.20
CA TYR A 298 5.81 -23.69 -7.30
C TYR A 298 4.76 -23.61 -6.20
#